data_AF-A0A0D0J0D9-F1
#
_entry.id   AF-A0A0D0J0D9-F1
#
_cell.length_a   1.000
_cell.length_b   1.000
_cell.length_c   1.000
_cell.angle_alpha   90.00
_cell.angle_beta   90.00
_cell.angle_gamma   90.00
#
_symmetry.space_group_name_H-M   'P 1'
#
loop_
_entity.id
_entity.type
_entity.pdbx_description
1 polymer ?
#
loop_
_entity_poly.entity_id
_entity_poly.type
_entity_poly.pdbx_seq_one_letter_code
_entity_poly.pdbx_strand_id
1 'polypeptide(L)'
;MTTSPTTAIILGTGLGQLASEITDSYEFPYSEIPNFPVSTVEGHAGKLIFGKLGGVDIMAMEGRFHYYEGYNMKEVTFPIRVMYELGIKTLFVSNASGGMNPEFKIGDLMIITDHINFFPEHPLRGKNFPTGPRFPDMHETYDHALIKQAEDIAREKGIRVVHGVYMGVQGPTFETPAEYKMYHRMGADAVGMSTVPEVIVAHHCGIKTFGISIITDLGLEDTPVEVSHEEVQVAANNAQPLMTEIMREMIRRA
;
A
#
# COMPACT_ATOMS: atom_id res chain seq x y z
N MET A 1 19.45 -10.07 15.74
CA MET A 1 18.85 -10.56 14.48
C MET A 1 19.97 -10.86 13.51
N THR A 2 19.82 -11.91 12.71
CA THR A 2 20.80 -12.28 11.66
C THR A 2 20.35 -11.84 10.26
N THR A 3 19.23 -11.13 10.15
CA THR A 3 18.67 -10.64 8.89
C THR A 3 19.15 -9.22 8.61
N SER A 4 19.31 -8.87 7.33
CA SER A 4 19.61 -7.51 6.88
C SER A 4 18.76 -7.20 5.64
N PRO A 5 17.45 -6.95 5.83
CA PRO A 5 16.54 -6.77 4.71
C PRO A 5 16.85 -5.48 3.95
N THR A 6 16.77 -5.54 2.63
CA THR A 6 16.77 -4.37 1.74
C THR A 6 15.38 -4.09 1.16
N THR A 7 14.42 -4.98 1.41
CA THR A 7 13.05 -4.90 0.93
C THR A 7 12.08 -4.85 2.10
N ALA A 8 11.13 -3.92 2.03
CA ALA A 8 10.04 -3.82 2.99
C ALA A 8 8.67 -4.01 2.31
N ILE A 9 7.69 -4.48 3.08
CA ILE A 9 6.31 -4.67 2.65
C ILE A 9 5.38 -4.01 3.67
N ILE A 10 4.35 -3.28 3.21
CA ILE A 10 3.26 -2.83 4.08
C ILE A 10 2.01 -3.62 3.72
N LEU A 11 1.59 -4.48 4.65
CA LEU A 11 0.42 -5.34 4.52
C LEU A 11 -0.83 -4.56 4.95
N GLY A 12 -1.69 -4.24 3.99
CA GLY A 12 -2.97 -3.60 4.24
C GLY A 12 -4.07 -4.54 4.71
N THR A 13 -5.29 -4.00 4.80
CA THR A 13 -6.52 -4.78 5.04
C THR A 13 -6.64 -5.94 4.06
N GLY A 14 -6.96 -7.12 4.57
CA GLY A 14 -7.10 -8.34 3.76
C GLY A 14 -5.80 -8.95 3.28
N LEU A 15 -4.66 -8.57 3.86
CA LEU A 15 -3.34 -9.07 3.45
C LEU A 15 -2.58 -9.85 4.54
N GLY A 16 -3.26 -10.21 5.62
CA GLY A 16 -2.70 -10.96 6.75
C GLY A 16 -2.15 -12.35 6.36
N GLN A 17 -2.73 -13.04 5.37
CA GLN A 17 -2.18 -14.33 4.91
C GLN A 17 -0.74 -14.22 4.38
N LEU A 18 -0.32 -13.10 3.80
CA LEU A 18 1.06 -12.90 3.34
C LEU A 18 2.03 -12.89 4.52
N ALA A 19 1.61 -12.38 5.69
CA ALA A 19 2.40 -12.45 6.91
C ALA A 19 2.65 -13.90 7.36
N SER A 20 1.66 -14.78 7.17
CA SER A 20 1.79 -16.20 7.53
C SER A 20 2.79 -16.99 6.68
N GLU A 21 3.20 -16.46 5.52
CA GLU A 21 4.23 -17.04 4.66
C GLU A 21 5.66 -16.60 5.04
N ILE A 22 5.80 -15.65 5.96
CA ILE A 22 7.11 -15.16 6.40
C ILE A 22 7.72 -16.19 7.35
N THR A 23 8.88 -16.74 6.96
CA THR A 23 9.62 -17.72 7.76
C THR A 23 10.79 -17.07 8.50
N ASP A 24 11.39 -17.79 9.45
CA ASP A 24 12.56 -17.33 10.23
C ASP A 24 12.33 -15.94 10.86
N SER A 25 11.12 -15.71 11.39
CA SER A 25 10.65 -14.39 11.76
C SER A 25 11.03 -13.96 13.18
N TYR A 26 11.28 -12.66 13.32
CA TYR A 26 11.31 -11.91 14.56
C TYR A 26 10.18 -10.88 14.50
N GLU A 27 9.33 -10.85 15.51
CA GLU A 27 8.14 -10.00 15.55
C GLU A 27 8.22 -9.00 16.70
N PHE A 28 7.89 -7.74 16.42
CA PHE A 28 7.91 -6.63 17.37
C PHE A 28 6.55 -5.93 17.35
N PRO A 29 5.77 -6.00 18.43
CA PRO A 29 4.55 -5.21 18.54
C PRO A 29 4.85 -3.72 18.38
N TYR A 30 4.02 -2.99 17.65
CA TYR A 30 4.23 -1.54 17.45
C TYR A 30 4.28 -0.78 18.77
N SER A 31 3.54 -1.23 19.79
CA SER A 31 3.55 -0.66 21.15
C SER A 31 4.91 -0.72 21.86
N GLU A 32 5.81 -1.61 21.43
CA GLU A 32 7.15 -1.75 22.01
C GLU A 32 8.20 -0.93 21.24
N ILE A 33 7.84 -0.36 20.08
CA ILE A 33 8.74 0.41 19.25
C ILE A 33 8.56 1.91 19.55
N PRO A 34 9.61 2.63 20.01
CA PRO A 34 9.49 4.03 20.35
C PRO A 34 8.92 4.88 19.22
N ASN A 35 7.89 5.67 19.55
CA ASN A 35 7.19 6.59 18.64
C ASN A 35 6.37 5.93 17.51
N PHE A 36 6.25 4.60 17.47
CA PHE A 36 5.30 3.97 16.57
C PHE A 36 3.87 4.21 17.06
N PRO A 37 2.95 4.59 16.16
CA PRO A 37 1.51 4.55 16.45
C PRO A 37 1.03 3.11 16.73
N VAL A 38 -0.20 2.98 17.22
CA VAL A 38 -0.83 1.68 17.45
C VAL A 38 -2.02 1.56 16.51
N SER A 39 -2.06 0.52 15.68
CA SER A 39 -3.18 0.35 14.76
C SER A 39 -4.47 0.04 15.53
N THR A 40 -5.56 0.72 15.18
CA THR A 40 -6.88 0.53 15.81
C THR A 40 -7.91 -0.13 14.89
N VAL A 41 -7.58 -0.28 13.61
CA VAL A 41 -8.43 -0.89 12.59
C VAL A 41 -8.43 -2.42 12.68
N GLU A 42 -9.60 -3.03 12.53
CA GLU A 42 -9.75 -4.48 12.48
C GLU A 42 -8.94 -5.09 11.33
N GLY A 43 -8.34 -6.27 11.57
CA GLY A 43 -7.46 -6.94 10.61
C GLY A 43 -6.01 -6.44 10.58
N HIS A 44 -5.65 -5.42 11.36
CA HIS A 44 -4.27 -4.98 11.52
C HIS A 44 -3.66 -5.51 12.83
N ALA A 45 -2.80 -6.54 12.72
CA ALA A 45 -2.19 -7.17 13.88
C ALA A 45 -1.29 -6.22 14.70
N GLY A 46 -0.76 -5.17 14.07
CA GLY A 46 -0.03 -4.11 14.78
C GLY A 46 1.40 -4.53 15.16
N LYS A 47 2.11 -5.22 14.26
CA LYS A 47 3.48 -5.69 14.51
C LYS A 47 4.39 -5.51 13.30
N LEU A 48 5.66 -5.28 13.60
CA LEU A 48 6.76 -5.23 12.65
C LEU A 48 7.47 -6.57 12.63
N ILE A 49 7.58 -7.16 11.44
CA ILE A 49 8.15 -8.51 11.23
C ILE A 49 9.45 -8.36 10.46
N PHE A 50 10.50 -9.04 10.91
CA PHE A 50 11.72 -9.27 10.14
C PHE A 50 11.83 -10.77 9.90
N GLY A 51 11.96 -11.21 8.66
CA GLY A 51 12.04 -12.64 8.37
C GLY A 51 12.40 -12.87 6.92
N LYS A 52 11.95 -14.00 6.37
CA LYS A 52 12.18 -14.37 4.98
C LYS A 52 10.86 -14.59 4.25
N LEU A 53 10.75 -14.05 3.04
CA LEU A 53 9.68 -14.38 2.10
C LEU A 53 10.32 -14.92 0.81
N GLY A 54 9.95 -16.13 0.40
CA GLY A 54 10.60 -16.79 -0.74
C GLY A 54 12.11 -17.01 -0.53
N GLY A 55 12.58 -17.11 0.72
CA GLY A 55 13.99 -17.27 1.10
C GLY A 55 14.80 -15.97 1.19
N VAL A 56 14.22 -14.83 0.81
CA VAL A 56 14.87 -13.51 0.80
C VAL A 56 14.51 -12.75 2.08
N ASP A 57 15.49 -12.10 2.70
CA ASP A 57 15.29 -11.29 3.91
C ASP A 57 14.39 -10.08 3.62
N ILE A 58 13.31 -9.94 4.38
CA ILE A 58 12.34 -8.84 4.28
C ILE A 58 12.00 -8.25 5.65
N MET A 59 11.54 -7.00 5.62
CA MET A 59 10.83 -6.34 6.70
C MET A 59 9.35 -6.22 6.30
N ALA A 60 8.41 -6.54 7.18
CA ALA A 60 6.99 -6.38 6.89
C ALA A 60 6.28 -5.64 8.03
N MET A 61 5.42 -4.70 7.65
CA MET A 61 4.44 -4.11 8.54
C MET A 61 3.13 -4.89 8.41
N GLU A 62 2.74 -5.61 9.46
CA GLU A 62 1.43 -6.28 9.50
C GLU A 62 0.38 -5.33 10.06
N GLY A 63 -0.29 -4.65 9.13
CA GLY A 63 -1.13 -3.49 9.41
C GLY A 63 -0.38 -2.18 9.24
N ARG A 64 -1.13 -1.13 8.94
CA ARG A 64 -0.66 0.25 8.78
C ARG A 64 -1.43 1.21 9.70
N PHE A 65 -1.05 2.47 9.64
CA PHE A 65 -1.73 3.56 10.34
C PHE A 65 -2.43 4.45 9.32
N HIS A 66 -3.63 4.91 9.65
CA HIS A 66 -4.39 5.78 8.77
C HIS A 66 -4.62 7.14 9.40
N TYR A 67 -4.78 8.15 8.54
CA TYR A 67 -5.09 9.50 8.98
C TYR A 67 -6.46 9.60 9.66
N TYR A 68 -7.45 8.83 9.18
CA TYR A 68 -8.79 8.81 9.79
C TYR A 68 -8.82 8.24 11.22
N GLU A 69 -7.76 7.55 11.67
CA GLU A 69 -7.62 7.09 13.06
C GLU A 69 -7.27 8.24 14.02
N GLY A 70 -7.04 9.45 13.50
CA GLY A 70 -6.66 10.64 14.26
C GLY A 70 -5.16 10.90 14.33
N TYR A 71 -4.34 10.08 13.65
CA TYR A 71 -2.91 10.30 13.51
C TYR A 71 -2.59 11.41 12.52
N ASN A 72 -1.59 12.23 12.83
CA ASN A 72 -1.08 13.20 11.88
C ASN A 72 -0.20 12.53 10.81
N MET A 73 0.06 13.21 9.69
CA MET A 73 0.80 12.60 8.58
C MET A 73 2.25 12.22 8.89
N LYS A 74 2.87 12.80 9.92
CA LYS A 74 4.21 12.39 10.35
C LYS A 74 4.18 11.09 11.15
N GLU A 75 3.12 10.87 11.93
CA GLU A 75 2.89 9.62 12.65
C GLU A 75 2.59 8.48 11.67
N VAL A 76 1.68 8.72 10.72
CA VAL A 76 1.33 7.75 9.66
C VAL A 76 2.58 7.28 8.89
N THR A 77 3.48 8.22 8.56
CA THR A 77 4.65 7.95 7.72
C THR A 77 5.95 7.71 8.50
N PHE A 78 5.90 7.72 9.83
CA PHE A 78 7.07 7.46 10.67
C PHE A 78 7.77 6.11 10.34
N PRO A 79 7.04 5.00 10.11
CA PRO A 79 7.67 3.72 9.77
C PRO A 79 8.53 3.77 8.51
N ILE A 80 8.20 4.63 7.55
CA ILE A 80 8.98 4.78 6.31
C ILE A 80 10.34 5.43 6.60
N ARG A 81 10.40 6.34 7.57
CA ARG A 81 11.67 6.91 8.04
C ARG A 81 12.51 5.85 8.75
N VAL A 82 11.87 4.97 9.52
CA VAL A 82 12.55 3.84 10.16
C VAL A 82 13.08 2.87 9.11
N MET A 83 12.30 2.55 8.07
CA MET A 83 12.76 1.73 6.94
C MET A 83 14.00 2.33 6.26
N TYR A 84 14.03 3.65 6.03
CA TYR A 84 15.20 4.34 5.50
C TYR A 84 16.44 4.16 6.39
N GLU A 85 16.31 4.40 7.70
CA GLU A 85 17.42 4.24 8.66
C GLU A 85 17.91 2.78 8.77
N LEU A 86 17.01 1.81 8.57
CA LEU A 86 17.33 0.39 8.53
C LEU A 86 17.93 -0.07 7.19
N GLY A 87 18.07 0.83 6.21
CA GLY A 87 18.74 0.55 4.94
C GLY A 87 17.83 -0.06 3.87
N ILE A 88 16.51 -0.05 4.05
CA ILE A 88 15.55 -0.48 3.03
C ILE A 88 15.73 0.34 1.75
N LYS A 89 15.69 -0.35 0.61
CA LYS A 89 15.87 0.21 -0.74
C LYS A 89 14.61 0.10 -1.59
N THR A 90 13.78 -0.91 -1.32
CA THR A 90 12.54 -1.16 -2.04
C THR A 90 11.38 -1.32 -1.07
N LEU A 91 10.26 -0.66 -1.36
CA LEU A 91 9.02 -0.74 -0.60
C LEU A 91 7.89 -1.28 -1.48
N PHE A 92 7.26 -2.36 -1.02
CA PHE A 92 6.03 -2.89 -1.59
C PHE A 92 4.85 -2.38 -0.75
N VAL A 93 3.97 -1.60 -1.36
CA VAL A 93 2.74 -1.12 -0.73
C VAL A 93 1.53 -1.84 -1.32
N SER A 94 0.56 -2.15 -0.46
CA SER A 94 -0.62 -2.89 -0.87
C SER A 94 -1.86 -2.40 -0.12
N ASN A 95 -3.00 -2.30 -0.80
CA ASN A 95 -4.23 -1.83 -0.16
C ASN A 95 -5.49 -2.45 -0.79
N ALA A 96 -6.61 -2.32 -0.09
CA ALA A 96 -7.94 -2.48 -0.65
C ALA A 96 -8.45 -1.13 -1.18
N SER A 97 -9.21 -1.13 -2.27
CA SER A 97 -9.69 0.10 -2.93
C SER A 97 -11.04 -0.08 -3.60
N GLY A 98 -11.82 1.01 -3.64
CA GLY A 98 -12.98 1.11 -4.51
C GLY A 98 -12.54 1.42 -5.95
N GLY A 99 -13.00 0.63 -6.91
CA GLY A 99 -12.73 0.81 -8.34
C GLY A 99 -13.71 1.79 -8.98
N MET A 100 -13.20 2.76 -9.73
CA MET A 100 -13.99 3.76 -10.46
C MET A 100 -13.87 3.63 -11.97
N ASN A 101 -12.88 2.88 -12.45
CA ASN A 101 -12.75 2.56 -13.86
C ASN A 101 -13.80 1.50 -14.27
N PRO A 102 -14.66 1.77 -15.27
CA PRO A 102 -15.71 0.83 -15.71
C PRO A 102 -15.21 -0.53 -16.21
N GLU A 103 -13.93 -0.64 -16.57
CA GLU A 103 -13.31 -1.91 -17.02
C GLU A 103 -12.85 -2.79 -15.85
N PHE A 104 -12.81 -2.25 -14.63
CA PHE A 104 -12.41 -2.99 -13.44
C PHE A 104 -13.52 -3.91 -12.94
N LYS A 105 -13.09 -4.98 -12.26
CA LYS A 105 -13.97 -5.95 -11.61
C LYS A 105 -13.54 -6.09 -10.15
N ILE A 106 -14.50 -6.43 -9.30
CA ILE A 106 -14.19 -6.85 -7.92
C ILE A 106 -13.23 -8.05 -7.99
N GLY A 107 -12.14 -7.97 -7.23
CA GLY A 107 -11.04 -8.93 -7.21
C GLY A 107 -9.94 -8.66 -8.25
N ASP A 108 -10.08 -7.66 -9.13
CA ASP A 108 -8.97 -7.24 -9.99
C ASP A 108 -7.80 -6.75 -9.13
N LEU A 109 -6.59 -7.10 -9.57
CA LEU A 109 -5.34 -6.60 -9.02
C LEU A 109 -4.88 -5.42 -9.86
N MET A 110 -5.00 -4.20 -9.32
CA MET A 110 -4.57 -2.98 -9.99
C MET A 110 -3.13 -2.64 -9.60
N ILE A 111 -2.20 -2.72 -10.53
CA ILE A 111 -0.87 -2.14 -10.37
C ILE A 111 -0.99 -0.62 -10.40
N ILE A 112 -0.52 0.04 -9.35
CA ILE A 112 -0.59 1.50 -9.22
C ILE A 112 0.51 2.11 -10.08
N THR A 113 0.11 2.92 -11.07
CA THR A 113 1.05 3.59 -11.98
C THR A 113 1.31 5.04 -11.61
N ASP A 114 0.37 5.67 -10.91
CA ASP A 114 0.49 7.04 -10.39
C ASP A 114 -0.52 7.24 -9.24
N HIS A 115 -0.46 8.38 -8.56
CA HIS A 115 -1.45 8.75 -7.55
C HIS A 115 -1.91 10.20 -7.60
N ILE A 116 -3.08 10.44 -7.01
CA ILE A 116 -3.56 11.77 -6.68
C ILE A 116 -3.66 11.86 -5.15
N ASN A 117 -3.01 12.87 -4.57
CA ASN A 117 -3.06 13.13 -3.13
C ASN A 117 -4.20 14.10 -2.80
N PHE A 118 -5.29 13.57 -2.24
CA PHE A 118 -6.45 14.34 -1.81
C PHE A 118 -6.59 14.38 -0.28
N PHE A 119 -5.53 14.05 0.45
CA PHE A 119 -5.49 14.24 1.90
C PHE A 119 -5.40 15.74 2.27
N PRO A 120 -6.00 16.16 3.40
CA PRO A 120 -5.96 17.55 3.84
C PRO A 120 -4.60 17.98 4.41
N GLU A 121 -3.70 17.01 4.66
CA GLU A 121 -2.36 17.24 5.18
C GLU A 121 -1.32 16.55 4.30
N HIS A 122 -0.19 17.23 4.08
CA HIS A 122 0.94 16.69 3.33
C HIS A 122 2.03 16.17 4.29
N PRO A 123 2.56 14.94 4.14
CA PRO A 123 3.49 14.34 5.10
C PRO A 123 4.84 15.06 5.22
N LEU A 124 5.26 15.78 4.17
CA LEU A 124 6.49 16.58 4.15
C LEU A 124 6.31 18.01 4.69
N ARG A 125 5.11 18.39 5.15
CA ARG A 125 4.85 19.74 5.69
C ARG A 125 5.70 20.01 6.94
N GLY A 126 6.35 21.17 6.96
CA GLY A 126 7.18 21.63 8.08
C GLY A 126 8.65 21.79 7.69
N LYS A 127 9.56 21.73 8.68
CA LYS A 127 11.00 21.74 8.45
C LYS A 127 11.41 20.47 7.69
N ASN A 128 12.24 20.62 6.66
CA ASN A 128 12.72 19.47 5.89
C ASN A 128 13.53 18.51 6.77
N PHE A 129 13.28 17.22 6.63
CA PHE A 129 14.11 16.19 7.25
C PHE A 129 15.25 15.82 6.29
N PRO A 130 16.52 15.77 6.74
CA PRO A 130 17.70 15.72 5.86
C PRO A 130 17.96 14.33 5.23
N THR A 131 16.91 13.57 4.94
CA THR A 131 16.94 12.28 4.23
C THR A 131 16.50 12.40 2.77
N GLY A 132 16.17 13.63 2.33
CA GLY A 132 15.71 13.93 0.99
C GLY A 132 15.71 15.42 0.68
N PRO A 133 15.45 15.79 -0.59
CA PRO A 133 15.43 17.18 -1.02
C PRO A 133 14.24 17.94 -0.43
N ARG A 134 14.39 19.26 -0.27
CA ARG A 134 13.29 20.13 0.19
C ARG A 134 12.06 20.06 -0.72
N PHE A 135 12.29 19.86 -2.01
CA PHE A 135 11.27 19.80 -3.06
C PHE A 135 11.56 18.53 -3.90
N PRO A 136 11.00 17.37 -3.53
CA PRO A 136 11.13 16.17 -4.34
C PRO A 136 10.35 16.31 -5.64
N ASP A 137 10.95 15.90 -6.75
CA ASP A 137 10.23 15.61 -8.00
C ASP A 137 9.31 14.39 -7.77
N MET A 138 8.16 14.31 -8.44
CA MET A 138 7.17 13.23 -8.22
C MET A 138 6.81 12.43 -9.49
N HIS A 139 7.55 12.57 -10.59
CA HIS A 139 7.19 11.96 -11.89
C HIS A 139 7.25 10.42 -11.90
N GLU A 140 8.16 9.81 -11.12
CA GLU A 140 8.37 8.35 -11.10
C GLU A 140 8.34 7.82 -9.66
N THR A 141 7.25 8.11 -8.94
CA THR A 141 7.07 7.63 -7.54
C THR A 141 6.84 6.13 -7.44
N TYR A 142 6.33 5.52 -8.51
CA TYR A 142 6.22 4.08 -8.70
C TYR A 142 7.26 3.63 -9.72
N ASP A 143 8.18 2.74 -9.32
CA ASP A 143 9.35 2.40 -10.12
C ASP A 143 8.94 1.57 -11.37
N HIS A 144 9.22 2.10 -12.55
CA HIS A 144 8.86 1.48 -13.83
C HIS A 144 9.46 0.07 -14.03
N ALA A 145 10.65 -0.20 -13.47
CA ALA A 145 11.25 -1.53 -13.57
C ALA A 145 10.52 -2.54 -12.69
N LEU A 146 10.07 -2.12 -11.49
CA LEU A 146 9.24 -2.96 -10.62
C LEU A 146 7.86 -3.22 -11.23
N ILE A 147 7.22 -2.21 -11.81
CA ILE A 147 5.95 -2.37 -12.55
C ILE A 147 6.11 -3.41 -13.65
N LYS A 148 7.11 -3.23 -14.53
CA LYS A 148 7.38 -4.17 -15.62
C LYS A 148 7.63 -5.59 -15.12
N GLN A 149 8.38 -5.73 -14.02
CA GLN A 149 8.64 -7.05 -13.41
C GLN A 149 7.34 -7.72 -12.96
N ALA A 150 6.43 -6.97 -12.31
CA ALA A 150 5.13 -7.46 -11.89
C ALA A 150 4.27 -7.91 -13.09
N GLU A 151 4.23 -7.13 -14.17
CA GLU A 151 3.52 -7.48 -15.40
C GLU A 151 4.06 -8.76 -16.05
N ASP A 152 5.39 -8.91 -16.10
CA ASP A 152 6.04 -10.09 -16.66
C ASP A 152 5.69 -11.35 -15.85
N ILE A 153 5.70 -11.25 -14.51
CA ILE A 153 5.30 -12.34 -13.60
C ILE A 153 3.81 -12.66 -13.74
N ALA A 154 2.95 -11.65 -13.77
CA ALA A 154 1.51 -11.83 -13.94
C ALA A 154 1.20 -12.56 -15.24
N ARG A 155 1.85 -12.17 -16.34
CA ARG A 155 1.73 -12.84 -17.64
C ARG A 155 2.24 -14.28 -17.62
N GLU A 156 3.39 -14.54 -16.98
CA GLU A 156 3.95 -15.89 -16.82
C GLU A 156 3.00 -16.82 -16.05
N LYS A 157 2.36 -16.30 -15.01
CA LYS A 157 1.48 -17.07 -14.10
C LYS A 157 0.01 -17.10 -14.55
N GLY A 158 -0.33 -16.39 -15.63
CA GLY A 158 -1.71 -16.26 -16.10
C GLY A 158 -2.61 -15.48 -15.14
N ILE A 159 -2.03 -14.58 -14.34
CA ILE A 159 -2.74 -13.72 -13.39
C ILE A 159 -3.17 -12.45 -14.12
N ARG A 160 -4.46 -12.12 -14.05
CA ARG A 160 -4.98 -10.85 -14.59
C ARG A 160 -4.54 -9.71 -13.66
N VAL A 161 -3.91 -8.70 -14.25
CA VAL A 161 -3.64 -7.41 -13.63
C VAL A 161 -4.20 -6.29 -14.49
N VAL A 162 -4.60 -5.20 -13.86
CA VAL A 162 -5.00 -3.95 -14.50
C VAL A 162 -4.07 -2.83 -14.01
N HIS A 163 -4.13 -1.66 -14.63
CA HIS A 163 -3.31 -0.50 -14.26
C HIS A 163 -4.20 0.69 -13.94
N GLY A 164 -3.77 1.58 -13.05
CA GLY A 164 -4.52 2.79 -12.81
C GLY A 164 -3.88 3.77 -11.84
N VAL A 165 -4.50 4.95 -11.78
CA VAL A 165 -4.16 6.05 -10.88
C VAL A 165 -4.93 5.90 -9.57
N TYR A 166 -4.20 5.88 -8.44
CA TYR A 166 -4.77 5.74 -7.10
C TYR A 166 -5.07 7.10 -6.47
N MET A 167 -6.32 7.35 -6.09
CA MET A 167 -6.73 8.52 -5.31
C MET A 167 -6.62 8.23 -3.81
N GLY A 168 -5.72 8.91 -3.10
CA GLY A 168 -5.64 8.85 -1.65
C GLY A 168 -6.53 9.91 -0.99
N VAL A 169 -7.55 9.49 -0.25
CA VAL A 169 -8.52 10.37 0.44
C VAL A 169 -8.51 10.16 1.95
N GLN A 170 -9.10 11.09 2.69
CA GLN A 170 -9.06 11.10 4.15
C GLN A 170 -9.80 9.92 4.81
N GLY A 171 -11.02 9.59 4.37
CA GLY A 171 -11.96 8.76 5.15
C GLY A 171 -12.51 9.48 6.41
N PRO A 172 -13.24 8.79 7.30
CA PRO A 172 -13.54 7.34 7.29
C PRO A 172 -14.84 6.96 6.57
N THR A 173 -15.65 7.93 6.13
CA THR A 173 -16.82 7.63 5.32
C THR A 173 -16.37 7.13 3.96
N PHE A 174 -17.01 6.07 3.44
CA PHE A 174 -16.94 5.77 2.02
C PHE A 174 -17.45 6.94 1.20
N GLU A 175 -17.05 6.96 -0.07
CA GLU A 175 -17.37 8.03 -0.99
C GLU A 175 -18.86 8.01 -1.35
N THR A 176 -19.44 9.20 -1.45
CA THR A 176 -20.74 9.37 -2.07
C THR A 176 -20.65 9.08 -3.57
N PRO A 177 -21.77 8.72 -4.24
CA PRO A 177 -21.78 8.57 -5.69
C PRO A 177 -21.29 9.82 -6.45
N ALA A 178 -21.48 11.02 -5.89
CA ALA A 178 -20.99 12.26 -6.49
C ALA A 178 -19.46 12.39 -6.36
N GLU A 179 -18.88 11.96 -5.24
CA GLU A 179 -17.43 11.94 -5.03
C GLU A 179 -16.75 10.92 -5.94
N TYR A 180 -17.30 9.71 -6.10
CA TYR A 180 -16.80 8.74 -7.09
C TYR A 180 -16.75 9.34 -8.50
N LYS A 181 -17.82 10.01 -8.94
CA LYS A 181 -17.87 10.71 -10.24
C LYS A 181 -16.80 11.79 -10.34
N MET A 182 -16.64 12.57 -9.28
CA MET A 182 -15.66 13.65 -9.23
C MET A 182 -14.24 13.09 -9.34
N TYR A 183 -13.89 12.08 -8.54
CA TYR A 183 -12.56 11.48 -8.53
C TYR A 183 -12.22 10.80 -9.85
N HIS A 184 -13.17 10.09 -10.46
CA HIS A 184 -12.97 9.52 -11.78
C HIS A 184 -12.72 10.59 -12.85
N ARG A 185 -13.48 11.69 -12.83
CA ARG A 185 -13.25 12.84 -13.74
C ARG A 185 -11.96 13.59 -13.47
N MET A 186 -11.40 13.49 -12.27
CA MET A 186 -10.05 13.98 -11.95
C MET A 186 -8.95 13.05 -12.48
N GLY A 187 -9.29 11.90 -13.06
CA GLY A 187 -8.36 10.95 -13.66
C GLY A 187 -7.97 9.78 -12.76
N ALA A 188 -8.68 9.54 -11.65
CA ALA A 188 -8.44 8.37 -10.81
C ALA A 188 -9.20 7.13 -11.30
N ASP A 189 -8.56 5.98 -11.17
CA ASP A 189 -9.13 4.67 -11.49
C ASP A 189 -9.57 3.90 -10.25
N ALA A 190 -8.94 4.17 -9.10
CA ALA A 190 -9.30 3.61 -7.81
C ALA A 190 -9.14 4.66 -6.69
N VAL A 191 -9.89 4.48 -5.60
CA VAL A 191 -9.84 5.34 -4.42
C VAL A 191 -9.62 4.51 -3.16
N GLY A 192 -8.84 5.05 -2.23
CA GLY A 192 -8.71 4.48 -0.90
C GLY A 192 -8.08 5.46 0.09
N MET A 193 -7.94 4.99 1.33
CA MET A 193 -7.69 5.86 2.48
C MET A 193 -6.27 5.73 3.06
N SER A 194 -5.29 5.36 2.24
CA SER A 194 -3.91 5.08 2.68
C SER A 194 -2.88 5.31 1.58
N THR A 195 -1.66 4.78 1.76
CA THR A 195 -0.65 4.53 0.72
C THR A 195 0.04 5.77 0.19
N VAL A 196 -0.69 6.77 -0.29
CA VAL A 196 -0.11 8.00 -0.86
C VAL A 196 0.88 8.68 0.09
N PRO A 197 0.57 8.86 1.40
CA PRO A 197 1.54 9.45 2.33
C PRO A 197 2.84 8.62 2.44
N GLU A 198 2.72 7.30 2.51
CA GLU A 198 3.86 6.39 2.59
C GLU A 198 4.73 6.46 1.33
N VAL A 199 4.12 6.47 0.13
CA VAL A 199 4.83 6.58 -1.16
C VAL A 199 5.58 7.91 -1.26
N ILE A 200 4.93 9.03 -0.89
CA ILE A 200 5.57 10.35 -0.90
C ILE A 200 6.83 10.34 -0.02
N VAL A 201 6.75 9.75 1.18
CA VAL A 201 7.87 9.72 2.12
C VAL A 201 8.96 8.74 1.68
N ALA A 202 8.59 7.59 1.12
CA ALA A 202 9.52 6.61 0.57
C ALA A 202 10.33 7.24 -0.58
N HIS A 203 9.63 7.90 -1.51
CA HIS A 203 10.24 8.60 -2.63
C HIS A 203 11.16 9.74 -2.18
N HIS A 204 10.72 10.55 -1.22
CA HIS A 204 11.58 11.58 -0.63
C HIS A 204 12.86 10.98 -0.03
N CYS A 205 12.81 9.78 0.54
CA CYS A 205 13.97 9.05 1.07
C CYS A 205 14.81 8.33 0.00
N GLY A 206 14.41 8.34 -1.27
CA GLY A 206 15.04 7.55 -2.34
C GLY A 206 14.77 6.05 -2.27
N ILE A 207 13.71 5.62 -1.58
CA ILE A 207 13.25 4.22 -1.55
C ILE A 207 12.35 3.99 -2.78
N LYS A 208 12.73 3.03 -3.63
CA LYS A 208 11.95 2.63 -4.79
C LYS A 208 10.65 1.98 -4.33
N THR A 209 9.54 2.29 -5.00
CA THR A 209 8.23 1.79 -4.56
C THR A 209 7.52 1.04 -5.67
N PHE A 210 6.88 -0.08 -5.29
CA PHE A 210 5.89 -0.78 -6.09
C PHE A 210 4.56 -0.79 -5.32
N GLY A 211 3.47 -0.46 -6.00
CA GLY A 211 2.14 -0.41 -5.41
C GLY A 211 1.15 -1.29 -6.15
N ILE A 212 0.31 -2.01 -5.40
CA ILE A 212 -0.78 -2.80 -5.95
C ILE A 212 -2.02 -2.71 -5.06
N SER A 213 -3.17 -2.52 -5.69
CA SER A 213 -4.47 -2.42 -5.03
C SER A 213 -5.32 -3.62 -5.39
N ILE A 214 -6.01 -4.19 -4.41
CA ILE A 214 -7.13 -5.10 -4.68
C ILE A 214 -8.39 -4.26 -4.82
N ILE A 215 -9.07 -4.38 -5.96
CA ILE A 215 -10.37 -3.73 -6.17
C ILE A 215 -11.43 -4.50 -5.40
N THR A 216 -11.93 -3.95 -4.31
CA THR A 216 -12.83 -4.65 -3.37
C THR A 216 -14.30 -4.34 -3.58
N ASP A 217 -14.59 -3.21 -4.20
CA ASP A 217 -15.90 -2.66 -4.45
C ASP A 217 -15.84 -1.75 -5.68
N LEU A 218 -16.99 -1.34 -6.22
CA LEU A 218 -17.08 -0.56 -7.47
C LEU A 218 -17.96 0.68 -7.32
N GLY A 219 -17.35 1.86 -7.47
CA GLY A 219 -17.98 3.18 -7.47
C GLY A 219 -18.41 3.68 -8.85
N LEU A 220 -19.30 2.95 -9.53
CA LEU A 220 -19.70 3.27 -10.92
C LEU A 220 -20.93 4.21 -10.99
N GLU A 221 -20.99 5.02 -12.06
CA GLU A 221 -21.92 6.15 -12.22
C GLU A 221 -23.42 5.82 -12.00
N ASP A 222 -23.82 4.57 -12.27
CA ASP A 222 -25.21 4.09 -12.25
C ASP A 222 -25.43 2.83 -11.38
N THR A 223 -24.44 2.42 -10.59
CA THR A 223 -24.58 1.27 -9.68
C THR A 223 -24.75 1.78 -8.25
N PRO A 224 -25.89 1.53 -7.58
CA PRO A 224 -26.01 1.81 -6.16
C PRO A 224 -24.95 0.99 -5.43
N VAL A 225 -24.05 1.67 -4.73
CA VAL A 225 -23.00 1.00 -3.96
C VAL A 225 -23.39 1.07 -2.49
N GLU A 226 -23.95 -0.02 -1.98
CA GLU A 226 -23.85 -0.29 -0.55
C GLU A 226 -22.54 -1.07 -0.37
N VAL A 227 -21.54 -0.43 0.27
CA VAL A 227 -20.27 -1.07 0.60
C VAL A 227 -20.25 -1.28 2.11
N SER A 228 -20.05 -2.53 2.52
CA SER A 228 -19.72 -2.86 3.90
C SER A 228 -18.25 -3.26 4.05
N HIS A 229 -17.71 -3.08 5.26
CA HIS A 229 -16.34 -3.54 5.58
C HIS A 229 -16.18 -5.06 5.40
N GLU A 230 -17.24 -5.83 5.64
CA GLU A 230 -17.25 -7.28 5.48
C GLU A 230 -17.10 -7.70 4.01
N GLU A 231 -17.83 -7.07 3.09
CA GLU A 231 -17.73 -7.35 1.65
C GLU A 231 -16.33 -7.01 1.12
N VAL A 232 -15.77 -5.89 1.56
CA VAL A 232 -14.39 -5.49 1.25
C VAL A 232 -13.40 -6.57 1.68
N GLN A 233 -13.56 -7.09 2.90
CA GLN A 233 -12.69 -8.13 3.45
C GLN A 233 -12.81 -9.45 2.67
N VAL A 234 -14.01 -9.85 2.26
CA VAL A 234 -14.24 -11.07 1.47
C VAL A 234 -13.59 -10.96 0.09
N ALA A 235 -13.77 -9.83 -0.61
CA ALA A 235 -13.14 -9.60 -1.91
C ALA A 235 -11.61 -9.61 -1.80
N ALA A 236 -11.06 -8.96 -0.77
CA ALA A 236 -9.63 -8.93 -0.51
C ALA A 236 -9.07 -10.34 -0.26
N ASN A 237 -9.71 -11.13 0.61
CA ASN A 237 -9.28 -12.50 0.92
C ASN A 237 -9.25 -13.42 -0.31
N ASN A 238 -10.18 -13.24 -1.25
CA ASN A 238 -10.24 -14.06 -2.47
C ASN A 238 -9.13 -13.70 -3.49
N ALA A 239 -8.78 -12.42 -3.61
CA ALA A 239 -7.77 -11.95 -4.55
C ALA A 239 -6.34 -11.99 -3.96
N GLN A 240 -6.23 -11.96 -2.63
CA GLN A 240 -4.96 -11.93 -1.91
C GLN A 240 -3.96 -13.01 -2.37
N PRO A 241 -4.32 -14.30 -2.55
CA PRO A 241 -3.34 -15.32 -2.93
C PRO A 241 -2.62 -15.03 -4.25
N LEU A 242 -3.32 -14.42 -5.21
CA LEU A 242 -2.74 -14.03 -6.51
C LEU A 242 -1.76 -12.85 -6.34
N MET A 243 -2.12 -11.88 -5.51
CA MET A 243 -1.25 -10.73 -5.20
C MET A 243 0.01 -11.17 -4.45
N THR A 244 -0.15 -12.05 -3.46
CA THR A 244 0.95 -12.70 -2.72
C THR A 244 1.90 -13.41 -3.67
N GLU A 245 1.38 -14.17 -4.63
CA GLU A 245 2.19 -14.86 -5.64
C GLU A 245 3.05 -13.88 -6.45
N ILE A 246 2.47 -12.77 -6.91
CA ILE A 246 3.21 -11.73 -7.66
C ILE A 246 4.32 -11.14 -6.78
N MET A 247 3.98 -10.67 -5.57
CA MET A 247 4.97 -10.04 -4.68
C MET A 247 6.09 -10.99 -4.29
N ARG A 248 5.76 -12.24 -3.94
CA ARG A 248 6.74 -13.27 -3.58
C ARG A 248 7.72 -13.54 -4.73
N GLU A 249 7.22 -13.63 -5.95
CA GLU A 249 8.05 -13.80 -7.14
C GLU A 249 8.92 -12.57 -7.45
N MET A 250 8.38 -11.35 -7.27
CA MET A 250 9.16 -10.12 -7.43
C MET A 250 10.34 -10.07 -6.45
N ILE A 251 10.06 -10.34 -5.17
CA ILE A 251 11.05 -10.33 -4.08
C ILE A 251 12.12 -11.40 -4.31
N ARG A 252 11.72 -12.60 -4.74
CA ARG A 252 12.66 -13.69 -5.03
C ARG A 252 13.58 -13.40 -6.21
N ARG A 253 13.15 -12.58 -7.16
CA ARG A 253 13.88 -12.22 -8.40
C ARG A 253 14.65 -10.90 -8.29
N ALA A 254 14.59 -10.23 -7.13
CA ALA A 254 15.23 -8.94 -6.87
C ALA A 254 16.75 -9.03 -6.66
#